data_AF-A0A1B6JEF3-F1
#
_entry.id   AF-A0A1B6JEF3-F1
#
_cell.length_a   1.000
_cell.length_b   1.000
_cell.length_c   1.000
_cell.angle_alpha   90.00
_cell.angle_beta   90.00
_cell.angle_gamma   90.00
#
_symmetry.space_group_name_H-M   'P 1'
#
loop_
_entity.id
_entity.type
_entity.pdbx_description
1 polymer ?
#
loop_
_entity_poly.entity_id
_entity_poly.type
_entity_poly.pdbx_seq_one_letter_code
_entity_poly.pdbx_strand_id
1 'polypeptide(L)'
;MTDEDSGEEDNVEIDNVPPSQVNAPALLEVVNIPFDEQKSNICENENTEELSKTVSIEQKTHKRKNRDLLLSTRSTQLSEKKKKSFNWKINSDLETILEDWPLMLTVPNIEKTPLEYFELFFDEDVINMIVTYTNQYAAKRNRLGDCSESEMKSFLCVLLLSGYNTVSRREMYWEQSSDCHNPLVVEALSRDRFRFIMQNLHVCNNDELDHKDRFAKIRPLLVKINQRCKSFMPHHQNHSIDESMVPYFGRHGTKQFIRGKPIRYGFKFWCGGPSNGYLVWLEPYQGSGTLPPQYANYGLGYGVVMTYADTLEKMPYTFYFDNFFTSFQLLSDLKQRGINATGTIRSNRFGKGCPISESKTVKKKPRGSMEYASDHDSGLLLVSWNDNSVVNIATNSDTVHPLRHVQRYSQERKEKISVPQPKLIHNYNTSMGGIDRADQNISLYRVSIRGKKWYFPLIAHLLDVSVQNAWQLHRQDGGKLDQLAFRRRIVLAVLEGNKRVVSGRGRPSTSSKIDSRYDRIDHIVSDIENDPRTGKKKQLHCRLCHKKATTKCMKCEVPLHVTCFLHYHTK
;
A
#
# COMPACT_ATOMS: atom_id res chain seq x y z
N MET A 1 13.63 4.08 19.90
CA MET A 1 12.27 4.12 19.33
C MET A 1 11.29 3.63 20.38
N THR A 2 10.90 4.49 21.31
CA THR A 2 9.91 4.18 22.36
C THR A 2 8.50 4.39 21.79
N ASP A 3 7.49 3.73 22.38
CA ASP A 3 6.06 3.95 22.06
C ASP A 3 5.60 5.40 22.33
N GLU A 4 6.42 6.20 23.01
CA GLU A 4 6.13 7.57 23.47
C GLU A 4 5.98 8.59 22.33
N ASP A 5 6.44 8.28 21.11
CA ASP A 5 6.19 9.12 19.92
C ASP A 5 4.77 8.94 19.33
N SER A 6 4.00 7.95 19.81
CA SER A 6 2.58 7.80 19.49
C SER A 6 1.75 8.19 20.71
N GLY A 7 1.13 9.37 20.65
CA GLY A 7 0.35 9.95 21.74
C GLY A 7 -0.59 8.95 22.42
N GLU A 8 -0.61 8.99 23.75
CA GLU A 8 -1.41 8.12 24.61
C GLU A 8 -2.86 8.06 24.13
N GLU A 9 -3.43 6.85 24.11
CA GLU A 9 -4.85 6.64 23.78
C GLU A 9 -5.78 6.91 24.97
N ASP A 10 -5.23 7.03 26.18
CA ASP A 10 -6.00 7.08 27.41
C ASP A 10 -6.29 8.50 27.93
N ASN A 11 -5.77 9.55 27.27
CA ASN A 11 -6.12 10.93 27.55
C ASN A 11 -6.09 11.79 26.27
N VAL A 12 -6.89 12.86 26.28
CA VAL A 12 -6.94 14.00 25.34
C VAL A 12 -8.14 14.03 24.38
N GLU A 13 -8.93 15.09 24.58
CA GLU A 13 -10.04 15.61 23.78
C GLU A 13 -9.69 15.81 22.29
N ILE A 14 -10.73 15.87 21.45
CA ILE A 14 -10.71 15.76 19.97
C ILE A 14 -10.08 16.97 19.25
N ASP A 15 -9.37 17.88 19.93
CA ASP A 15 -8.99 19.19 19.35
C ASP A 15 -7.50 19.37 19.07
N ASN A 16 -6.84 18.38 18.44
CA ASN A 16 -5.45 18.54 17.99
C ASN A 16 -5.18 18.12 16.54
N VAL A 17 -6.17 18.31 15.66
CA VAL A 17 -5.92 18.32 14.20
C VAL A 17 -6.38 19.69 13.67
N PRO A 18 -5.47 20.55 13.18
CA PRO A 18 -5.87 21.84 12.63
C PRO A 18 -6.85 21.63 11.44
N PRO A 19 -7.90 22.45 11.30
CA PRO A 19 -8.90 22.31 10.23
C PRO A 19 -8.32 22.23 8.81
N SER A 20 -7.13 22.79 8.58
CA SER A 20 -6.40 22.68 7.32
C SER A 20 -5.91 21.27 6.97
N GLN A 21 -5.78 20.38 7.95
CA GLN A 21 -5.48 18.96 7.76
C GLN A 21 -6.74 18.08 7.66
N VAL A 22 -7.90 18.59 8.10
CA VAL A 22 -9.20 17.91 8.00
C VAL A 22 -9.89 18.23 6.67
N ASN A 23 -9.66 19.43 6.13
CA ASN A 23 -10.27 19.92 4.89
C ASN A 23 -9.26 20.01 3.73
N ALA A 24 -8.44 18.99 3.51
CA ALA A 24 -7.89 18.82 2.16
C ALA A 24 -9.08 18.39 1.27
N PRO A 25 -9.51 19.18 0.28
CA PRO A 25 -10.59 18.75 -0.59
C PRO A 25 -10.15 17.45 -1.25
N ALA A 26 -10.88 16.37 -0.97
CA ALA A 26 -10.88 15.22 -1.84
C ALA A 26 -11.48 15.71 -3.15
N LEU A 27 -10.62 16.10 -4.10
CA LEU A 27 -11.01 16.21 -5.49
C LEU A 27 -11.34 14.78 -5.96
N LEU A 28 -12.58 14.37 -5.73
CA LEU A 28 -13.25 13.35 -6.50
C LEU A 28 -13.50 13.96 -7.89
N GLU A 29 -12.47 13.95 -8.74
CA GLU A 29 -12.75 13.99 -10.16
C GLU A 29 -13.40 12.65 -10.53
N VAL A 30 -14.73 12.67 -10.60
CA VAL A 30 -15.50 11.65 -11.32
C VAL A 30 -15.16 11.83 -12.79
N VAL A 31 -14.07 11.21 -13.23
CA VAL A 31 -13.77 11.11 -14.66
C VAL A 31 -14.64 9.97 -15.19
N ASN A 32 -15.78 10.33 -15.80
CA ASN A 32 -16.46 9.45 -16.74
C ASN A 32 -15.52 9.25 -17.94
N ILE A 33 -14.70 8.20 -17.90
CA ILE A 33 -13.90 7.76 -19.06
C ILE A 33 -14.71 6.67 -19.77
N PRO A 34 -15.22 6.92 -20.98
CA PRO A 34 -15.67 5.84 -21.85
C PRO A 34 -14.46 4.96 -22.16
N PHE A 35 -14.68 3.65 -22.09
CA PHE A 35 -13.71 2.59 -22.32
C PHE A 35 -12.96 2.80 -23.66
N ASP A 36 -11.77 3.41 -23.65
CA ASP A 36 -10.75 3.23 -24.70
C ASP A 36 -9.34 3.75 -24.32
N GLU A 37 -8.36 2.89 -24.61
CA GLU A 37 -6.89 3.06 -24.70
C GLU A 37 -6.09 3.85 -23.65
N GLN A 38 -5.23 3.08 -22.96
CA GLN A 38 -4.13 3.46 -22.06
C GLN A 38 -3.40 4.77 -22.42
N LYS A 39 -3.53 5.79 -21.57
CA LYS A 39 -2.56 6.90 -21.49
C LYS A 39 -1.54 6.59 -20.39
N SER A 40 -0.36 6.15 -20.80
CA SER A 40 0.84 6.15 -19.98
C SER A 40 1.33 7.59 -19.82
N ASN A 41 1.13 8.20 -18.66
CA ASN A 41 1.77 9.48 -18.33
C ASN A 41 3.28 9.25 -18.12
N ILE A 42 4.06 9.71 -19.10
CA ILE A 42 5.51 9.82 -19.00
C ILE A 42 5.81 10.91 -17.95
N CYS A 43 6.61 10.58 -16.94
CA CYS A 43 7.09 11.52 -15.92
C CYS A 43 7.63 12.81 -16.55
N GLU A 44 7.01 13.93 -16.17
CA GLU A 44 7.47 15.27 -16.52
C GLU A 44 8.81 15.56 -15.81
N ASN A 45 9.81 15.90 -16.61
CA ASN A 45 11.10 16.41 -16.14
C ASN A 45 10.96 17.89 -15.82
N GLU A 46 10.98 18.27 -14.54
CA GLU A 46 11.31 19.64 -14.14
C GLU A 46 12.71 19.66 -13.50
N ASN A 47 13.65 20.27 -14.24
CA ASN A 47 14.89 20.79 -13.70
C ASN A 47 14.57 22.03 -12.86
N THR A 48 14.93 22.04 -11.59
CA THR A 48 15.06 23.28 -10.83
C THR A 48 16.43 23.33 -10.16
N GLU A 49 17.28 24.18 -10.72
CA GLU A 49 18.44 24.77 -10.04
C GLU A 49 17.92 25.63 -8.89
N GLU A 50 18.31 25.34 -7.64
CA GLU A 50 18.09 26.25 -6.53
C GLU A 50 19.29 27.18 -6.38
N LEU A 51 19.07 28.45 -6.77
CA LEU A 51 19.88 29.59 -6.39
C LEU A 51 19.78 29.78 -4.87
N SER A 52 20.94 29.73 -4.20
CA SER A 52 21.11 30.15 -2.82
C SER A 52 20.71 31.62 -2.64
N LYS A 53 19.64 31.88 -1.89
CA LYS A 53 19.42 33.17 -1.24
C LYS A 53 19.33 32.94 0.27
N THR A 54 20.37 33.44 0.93
CA THR A 54 20.53 33.63 2.37
C THR A 54 19.35 34.38 2.96
N VAL A 55 18.70 33.78 3.97
CA VAL A 55 17.90 34.50 4.95
C VAL A 55 18.40 34.08 6.33
N SER A 56 19.04 35.04 6.98
CA SER A 56 19.60 34.97 8.32
C SER A 56 18.47 34.91 9.35
N ILE A 57 18.41 33.85 10.16
CA ILE A 57 17.67 33.86 11.42
C ILE A 57 18.61 33.34 12.51
N GLU A 58 19.04 34.27 13.35
CA GLU A 58 19.87 34.05 14.53
C GLU A 58 19.10 33.27 15.60
N GLN A 59 19.60 32.10 16.01
CA GLN A 59 19.28 31.54 17.33
C GLN A 59 20.51 30.88 17.99
N LYS A 60 21.06 31.64 18.94
CA LYS A 60 21.71 31.28 20.21
C LYS A 60 22.60 30.03 20.26
N THR A 61 23.90 30.32 20.28
CA THR A 61 25.01 29.45 20.66
C THR A 61 24.91 28.93 22.10
N HIS A 62 24.89 27.62 22.28
CA HIS A 62 25.34 26.98 23.52
C HIS A 62 26.66 26.25 23.27
N LYS A 63 27.76 26.83 23.80
CA LYS A 63 29.08 26.20 23.88
C LYS A 63 28.99 24.94 24.75
N ARG A 64 29.35 23.78 24.21
CA ARG A 64 29.77 22.62 25.01
C ARG A 64 31.08 22.06 24.45
N LYS A 65 32.00 21.83 25.39
CA LYS A 65 33.45 21.68 25.27
C LYS A 65 33.89 20.55 24.32
N ASN A 66 34.93 20.85 23.54
CA ASN A 66 35.80 19.88 22.88
C ASN A 66 36.28 18.82 23.87
N ARG A 67 36.11 17.55 23.48
CA ARG A 67 36.95 16.46 23.94
C ARG A 67 37.63 15.92 22.70
N ASP A 68 38.92 16.19 22.61
CA ASP A 68 39.83 15.60 21.64
C ASP A 68 39.80 14.07 21.81
N LEU A 69 39.32 13.38 20.78
CA LEU A 69 39.50 11.95 20.61
C LEU A 69 40.29 11.77 19.32
N LEU A 70 41.56 11.45 19.52
CA LEU A 70 42.58 11.09 18.54
C LEU A 70 41.96 10.35 17.34
N LEU A 71 42.05 10.97 16.16
CA LEU A 71 41.84 10.29 14.89
C LEU A 71 42.88 9.17 14.76
N SER A 72 42.46 7.95 15.05
CA SER A 72 43.09 6.76 14.50
C SER A 72 42.83 6.77 12.99
N THR A 73 43.83 7.21 12.22
CA THR A 73 43.92 7.01 10.79
C THR A 73 44.02 5.52 10.48
N ARG A 74 42.89 4.81 10.48
CA ARG A 74 42.78 3.54 9.76
C ARG A 74 42.59 3.87 8.29
N SER A 75 43.72 3.91 7.59
CA SER A 75 43.84 3.67 6.15
C SER A 75 43.05 2.41 5.80
N THR A 76 41.76 2.56 5.51
CA THR A 76 40.99 1.56 4.80
C THR A 76 41.37 1.76 3.34
N GLN A 77 42.01 0.75 2.76
CA GLN A 77 42.36 0.74 1.34
C GLN A 77 41.08 0.98 0.54
N LEU A 78 40.93 2.21 0.04
CA LEU A 78 39.99 2.54 -1.01
C LEU A 78 40.44 1.73 -2.22
N SER A 79 39.74 0.64 -2.54
CA SER A 79 39.92 -0.01 -3.84
C SER A 79 39.54 1.04 -4.89
N GLU A 80 40.52 1.52 -5.66
CA GLU A 80 40.28 2.42 -6.78
C GLU A 80 39.24 1.79 -7.70
N LYS A 81 38.05 2.39 -7.76
CA LYS A 81 37.01 1.97 -8.72
C LYS A 81 37.56 2.25 -10.11
N LYS A 82 38.10 1.24 -10.79
CA LYS A 82 38.37 1.30 -12.23
C LYS A 82 37.07 1.71 -12.93
N LYS A 83 37.02 2.92 -13.47
CA LYS A 83 35.91 3.34 -14.34
C LYS A 83 35.94 2.41 -15.56
N LYS A 84 34.94 1.55 -15.71
CA LYS A 84 34.76 0.75 -16.92
C LYS A 84 34.71 1.74 -18.11
N SER A 85 35.60 1.57 -19.07
CA SER A 85 35.56 2.27 -20.37
C SER A 85 34.67 1.46 -21.31
N PHE A 86 33.76 2.12 -22.01
CA PHE A 86 32.84 1.49 -22.96
C PHE A 86 33.29 1.78 -24.39
N ASN A 87 33.26 0.78 -25.27
CA ASN A 87 33.67 0.91 -26.66
C ASN A 87 32.44 0.97 -27.58
N TRP A 88 31.81 2.14 -27.63
CA TRP A 88 30.55 2.33 -28.32
C TRP A 88 30.67 2.25 -29.86
N LYS A 89 29.84 1.40 -30.47
CA LYS A 89 29.59 1.36 -31.93
C LYS A 89 28.23 1.99 -32.23
N ILE A 90 28.23 3.07 -33.01
CA ILE A 90 27.02 3.82 -33.40
C ILE A 90 26.19 3.01 -34.40
N ASN A 91 24.87 3.10 -34.29
CA ASN A 91 23.90 2.38 -35.14
C ASN A 91 24.07 0.85 -35.13
N SER A 92 24.67 0.33 -34.06
CA SER A 92 24.81 -1.11 -33.83
C SER A 92 23.79 -1.55 -32.78
N ASP A 93 23.11 -2.66 -33.06
CA ASP A 93 22.18 -3.31 -32.13
C ASP A 93 22.91 -4.43 -31.34
N LEU A 94 22.25 -5.01 -30.34
CA LEU A 94 22.74 -6.22 -29.68
C LEU A 94 22.44 -7.46 -30.51
N GLU A 95 23.32 -8.46 -30.42
CA GLU A 95 23.02 -9.80 -30.90
C GLU A 95 21.96 -10.43 -29.99
N THR A 96 20.91 -10.97 -30.61
CA THR A 96 19.77 -11.53 -29.87
C THR A 96 20.13 -12.93 -29.41
N ILE A 97 20.27 -13.12 -28.10
CA ILE A 97 20.31 -14.45 -27.49
C ILE A 97 18.91 -14.71 -26.95
N LEU A 98 18.14 -15.54 -27.66
CA LEU A 98 16.83 -15.98 -27.22
C LEU A 98 17.04 -17.14 -26.24
N GLU A 99 17.08 -16.82 -24.94
CA GLU A 99 16.86 -17.84 -23.92
C GLU A 99 15.35 -18.03 -23.77
N ASP A 100 14.87 -19.23 -24.11
CA ASP A 100 13.46 -19.57 -23.97
C ASP A 100 13.07 -19.50 -22.49
N TRP A 101 11.99 -18.78 -22.20
CA TRP A 101 11.38 -18.83 -20.88
C TRP A 101 10.83 -20.25 -20.65
N PRO A 102 11.32 -20.98 -19.64
CA PRO A 102 10.96 -22.38 -19.48
C PRO A 102 9.45 -22.52 -19.27
N LEU A 103 8.83 -23.34 -20.12
CA LEU A 103 7.43 -23.71 -19.99
C LEU A 103 7.25 -24.52 -18.71
N MET A 104 6.69 -23.89 -17.69
CA MET A 104 6.24 -24.59 -16.48
C MET A 104 4.85 -25.17 -16.73
N LEU A 105 4.71 -26.49 -16.57
CA LEU A 105 3.41 -27.15 -16.53
C LEU A 105 2.58 -26.52 -15.41
N THR A 106 1.45 -25.92 -15.77
CA THR A 106 0.46 -25.46 -14.79
C THR A 106 -0.03 -26.67 -13.99
N VAL A 107 0.22 -26.64 -12.68
CA VAL A 107 -0.32 -27.63 -11.73
C VAL A 107 -1.85 -27.60 -11.80
N PRO A 108 -2.57 -28.73 -11.65
CA PRO A 108 -4.03 -28.75 -11.71
C PRO A 108 -4.64 -27.69 -10.81
N ASN A 109 -5.59 -26.96 -11.39
CA ASN A 109 -6.32 -25.88 -10.76
C ASN A 109 -7.20 -26.46 -9.64
N ILE A 110 -6.69 -26.50 -8.41
CA ILE A 110 -7.54 -26.73 -7.25
C ILE A 110 -8.31 -25.43 -7.06
N GLU A 111 -9.62 -25.46 -7.35
CA GLU A 111 -10.52 -24.33 -7.13
C GLU A 111 -10.45 -23.91 -5.65
N LYS A 112 -9.67 -22.88 -5.35
CA LYS A 112 -9.63 -22.26 -4.04
C LYS A 112 -10.70 -21.18 -3.95
N THR A 113 -11.35 -21.12 -2.81
CA THR A 113 -12.19 -20.00 -2.42
C THR A 113 -11.33 -18.75 -2.20
N PRO A 114 -11.92 -17.55 -2.27
CA PRO A 114 -11.20 -16.31 -1.94
C PRO A 114 -10.56 -16.30 -0.55
N LEU A 115 -11.18 -16.96 0.43
CA LEU A 115 -10.61 -17.10 1.77
C LEU A 115 -9.34 -17.96 1.73
N GLU A 116 -9.36 -19.11 1.06
CA GLU A 116 -8.19 -19.99 0.95
C GLU A 116 -7.02 -19.30 0.22
N TYR A 117 -7.28 -18.49 -0.81
CA TYR A 117 -6.22 -17.67 -1.43
C TYR A 117 -5.66 -16.63 -0.46
N PHE A 118 -6.49 -16.01 0.38
CA PHE A 118 -6.04 -15.05 1.39
C PHE A 118 -5.21 -15.74 2.49
N GLU A 119 -5.62 -16.93 2.90
CA GLU A 119 -4.94 -17.76 3.90
C GLU A 119 -3.57 -18.28 3.42
N LEU A 120 -3.24 -18.19 2.13
CA LEU A 120 -1.85 -18.36 1.66
C LEU A 120 -0.90 -17.30 2.26
N PHE A 121 -1.41 -16.10 2.54
CA PHE A 121 -0.62 -14.96 3.02
C PHE A 121 -0.81 -14.71 4.52
N PHE A 122 -2.02 -14.89 5.03
CA PHE A 122 -2.38 -14.83 6.45
C PHE A 122 -2.77 -16.22 6.95
N ASP A 123 -1.82 -17.15 6.88
CA ASP A 123 -1.95 -18.50 7.40
C ASP A 123 -1.96 -18.54 8.94
N GLU A 124 -2.12 -19.74 9.50
CA GLU A 124 -2.12 -19.96 10.95
C GLU A 124 -0.85 -19.41 11.63
N ASP A 125 0.32 -19.54 11.00
CA ASP A 125 1.59 -19.04 11.55
C ASP A 125 1.61 -17.50 11.65
N VAL A 126 1.14 -16.79 10.63
CA VAL A 126 1.02 -15.31 10.67
C VAL A 126 -0.02 -14.89 11.71
N ILE A 127 -1.19 -15.52 11.74
CA ILE A 127 -2.23 -15.19 12.72
C ILE A 127 -1.74 -15.44 14.16
N ASN A 128 -1.11 -16.59 14.40
CA ASN A 128 -0.54 -16.96 15.70
C ASN A 128 0.55 -16.00 16.16
N MET A 129 1.40 -15.54 15.25
CA MET A 129 2.39 -14.50 15.55
C MET A 129 1.70 -13.22 16.04
N ILE A 130 0.70 -12.72 15.32
CA ILE A 130 0.01 -11.47 15.65
C ILE A 130 -0.71 -11.61 17.00
N VAL A 131 -1.39 -12.74 17.23
CA VAL A 131 -2.07 -13.04 18.50
C VAL A 131 -1.06 -13.08 19.65
N THR A 132 0.03 -13.81 19.48
CA THR A 132 1.07 -13.99 20.50
C THR A 132 1.62 -12.63 20.95
N TYR A 133 2.09 -11.81 20.02
CA TYR A 133 2.69 -10.53 20.38
C TYR A 133 1.68 -9.49 20.87
N THR A 134 0.43 -9.55 20.39
CA THR A 134 -0.66 -8.72 20.91
C THR A 134 -0.98 -9.07 22.37
N ASN A 135 -1.08 -10.35 22.70
CA ASN A 135 -1.33 -10.83 24.06
C ASN A 135 -0.15 -10.55 24.99
N GLN A 136 1.08 -10.76 24.52
CA GLN A 136 2.28 -10.47 25.28
C GLN A 136 2.39 -8.98 25.62
N TYR A 137 2.05 -8.08 24.69
CA TYR A 137 2.00 -6.64 24.97
C TYR A 137 0.88 -6.27 25.96
N ALA A 138 -0.31 -6.85 25.80
CA ALA A 138 -1.43 -6.64 26.72
C ALA A 138 -1.05 -7.05 28.15
N ALA A 139 -0.43 -8.22 28.32
CA ALA A 139 0.03 -8.72 29.62
C ALA A 139 1.04 -7.76 30.28
N LYS A 140 2.00 -7.22 29.51
CA LYS A 140 2.95 -6.20 29.99
C LYS A 140 2.29 -4.90 30.45
N ARG A 141 1.08 -4.62 29.97
CA ARG A 141 0.25 -3.46 30.38
C ARG A 141 -0.77 -3.83 31.46
N ASN A 142 -0.58 -4.95 32.18
CA ASN A 142 -1.49 -5.47 33.20
C ASN A 142 -2.92 -5.71 32.69
N ARG A 143 -3.06 -6.13 31.43
CA ARG A 143 -4.32 -6.54 30.81
C ARG A 143 -4.30 -8.05 30.59
N LEU A 144 -5.48 -8.68 30.49
CA LEU A 144 -5.62 -10.15 30.51
C LEU A 144 -4.84 -10.89 29.41
N GLY A 145 -4.60 -10.26 28.25
CA GLY A 145 -3.85 -10.88 27.15
C GLY A 145 -4.53 -12.13 26.59
N ASP A 146 -5.83 -12.04 26.34
CA ASP A 146 -6.73 -13.15 26.01
C ASP A 146 -7.28 -13.09 24.57
N CYS A 147 -6.62 -12.36 23.67
CA CYS A 147 -7.03 -12.33 22.27
C CYS A 147 -6.91 -13.74 21.67
N SER A 148 -7.99 -14.23 21.08
CA SER A 148 -7.98 -15.51 20.35
C SER A 148 -7.71 -15.31 18.85
N GLU A 149 -7.31 -16.38 18.16
CA GLU A 149 -7.17 -16.37 16.70
C GLU A 149 -8.47 -15.97 15.99
N SER A 150 -9.62 -16.47 16.45
CA SER A 150 -10.94 -16.11 15.91
C SER A 150 -11.23 -14.61 16.03
N GLU A 151 -10.92 -14.01 17.19
CA GLU A 151 -11.07 -12.58 17.39
C GLU A 151 -10.10 -11.78 16.51
N MET A 152 -8.86 -12.24 16.34
CA MET A 152 -7.87 -11.60 15.48
C MET A 152 -8.27 -11.67 14.00
N LYS A 153 -8.71 -12.83 13.50
CA LYS A 153 -9.24 -12.98 12.14
C LYS A 153 -10.43 -12.04 11.90
N SER A 154 -11.35 -11.96 12.87
CA SER A 154 -12.49 -11.03 12.82
C SER A 154 -12.05 -9.57 12.83
N PHE A 155 -11.08 -9.20 13.67
CA PHE A 155 -10.50 -7.86 13.70
C PHE A 155 -9.89 -7.46 12.35
N LEU A 156 -9.07 -8.32 11.73
CA LEU A 156 -8.49 -8.09 10.41
C LEU A 156 -9.57 -7.95 9.32
N CYS A 157 -10.64 -8.77 9.38
CA CYS A 157 -11.74 -8.66 8.43
C CYS A 157 -12.60 -7.40 8.63
N VAL A 158 -12.73 -6.87 9.85
CA VAL A 158 -13.32 -5.55 10.08
C VAL A 158 -12.45 -4.44 9.46
N LEU A 159 -11.12 -4.56 9.52
CA LEU A 159 -10.22 -3.66 8.80
C LEU A 159 -10.45 -3.72 7.28
N LEU A 160 -10.51 -4.93 6.70
CA LEU A 160 -10.79 -5.10 5.27
C LEU A 160 -12.17 -4.57 4.86
N LEU A 161 -13.20 -4.78 5.69
CA LEU A 161 -14.56 -4.27 5.50
C LEU A 161 -14.54 -2.75 5.40
N SER A 162 -13.74 -2.09 6.24
CA SER A 162 -13.66 -0.64 6.26
C SER A 162 -13.21 -0.03 4.93
N GLY A 163 -12.49 -0.78 4.10
CA GLY A 163 -12.01 -0.31 2.79
C GLY A 163 -13.10 -0.16 1.72
N TYR A 164 -14.24 -0.85 1.85
CA TYR A 164 -15.35 -0.75 0.90
C TYR A 164 -16.68 -0.34 1.54
N ASN A 165 -16.79 -0.38 2.86
CA ASN A 165 -17.91 0.13 3.63
C ASN A 165 -17.35 1.06 4.70
N THR A 166 -17.05 2.30 4.32
CA THR A 166 -16.44 3.29 5.22
C THR A 166 -17.52 4.06 5.99
N VAL A 167 -17.30 4.23 7.29
CA VAL A 167 -18.11 5.07 8.18
C VAL A 167 -17.29 6.25 8.69
N SER A 168 -17.95 7.35 9.07
CA SER A 168 -17.27 8.57 9.52
C SER A 168 -16.45 8.40 10.81
N ARG A 169 -16.86 7.48 11.69
CA ARG A 169 -16.14 7.11 12.92
C ARG A 169 -16.15 5.60 13.06
N ARG A 170 -15.01 4.99 13.38
CA ARG A 170 -14.89 3.52 13.46
C ARG A 170 -15.88 2.88 14.43
N GLU A 171 -16.29 3.57 15.49
CA GLU A 171 -17.31 3.11 16.43
C GLU A 171 -18.68 2.85 15.78
N MET A 172 -18.96 3.51 14.64
CA MET A 172 -20.24 3.44 13.97
C MET A 172 -20.58 2.05 13.44
N TYR A 173 -19.60 1.17 13.21
CA TYR A 173 -19.89 -0.24 12.88
C TYR A 173 -20.65 -0.98 13.98
N TRP A 174 -20.63 -0.47 15.22
CA TRP A 174 -21.35 -1.05 16.36
C TRP A 174 -22.59 -0.28 16.78
N GLU A 175 -22.92 0.82 16.08
CA GLU A 175 -24.13 1.57 16.37
C GLU A 175 -25.37 0.71 16.14
N GLN A 176 -26.40 0.97 16.94
CA GLN A 176 -27.70 0.29 16.82
C GLN A 176 -28.72 1.13 16.06
N SER A 177 -28.36 2.35 15.70
CA SER A 177 -29.20 3.22 14.88
C SER A 177 -29.28 2.67 13.45
N SER A 178 -30.48 2.75 12.86
CA SER A 178 -30.81 2.09 11.58
C SER A 178 -30.01 2.60 10.39
N ASP A 179 -29.43 3.79 10.49
CA ASP A 179 -28.59 4.43 9.49
C ASP A 179 -27.16 3.85 9.44
N CYS A 180 -26.67 3.27 10.55
CA CYS A 180 -25.28 2.84 10.69
C CYS A 180 -25.12 1.39 11.16
N HIS A 181 -26.20 0.70 11.52
CA HIS A 181 -26.14 -0.63 12.08
C HIS A 181 -25.52 -1.64 11.12
N ASN A 182 -24.41 -2.26 11.53
CA ASN A 182 -23.76 -3.33 10.78
C ASN A 182 -23.87 -4.67 11.56
N PRO A 183 -24.87 -5.51 11.26
CA PRO A 183 -25.10 -6.75 12.01
C PRO A 183 -23.93 -7.73 11.88
N LEU A 184 -23.28 -7.77 10.72
CA LEU A 184 -22.14 -8.64 10.45
C LEU A 184 -20.98 -8.36 11.40
N VAL A 185 -20.66 -7.08 11.62
CA VAL A 185 -19.57 -6.69 12.53
C VAL A 185 -19.96 -6.90 13.99
N VAL A 186 -21.18 -6.49 14.38
CA VAL A 186 -21.67 -6.58 15.76
C VAL A 186 -21.71 -8.03 16.26
N GLU A 187 -22.12 -8.96 15.39
CA GLU A 187 -22.23 -10.38 15.71
C GLU A 187 -20.87 -11.07 15.78
N ALA A 188 -19.88 -10.65 14.98
CA ALA A 188 -18.56 -11.27 14.94
C ALA A 188 -17.63 -10.81 16.07
N LEU A 189 -17.61 -9.52 16.40
CA LEU A 189 -16.66 -8.95 17.37
C LEU A 189 -17.32 -7.77 18.11
N SER A 190 -17.28 -7.70 19.45
CA SER A 190 -17.80 -6.49 20.12
C SER A 190 -16.88 -5.30 19.94
N ARG A 191 -17.47 -4.11 19.98
CA ARG A 191 -16.77 -2.81 20.02
C ARG A 191 -15.61 -2.80 21.02
N ASP A 192 -15.84 -3.26 22.25
CA ASP A 192 -14.84 -3.17 23.31
C ASP A 192 -13.68 -4.16 23.08
N ARG A 193 -13.95 -5.33 22.49
CA ARG A 193 -12.91 -6.27 22.04
C ARG A 193 -12.14 -5.74 20.83
N PHE A 194 -12.81 -5.13 19.85
CA PHE A 194 -12.13 -4.45 18.75
C PHE A 194 -11.19 -3.35 19.26
N ARG A 195 -11.65 -2.51 20.19
CA ARG A 195 -10.83 -1.47 20.83
C ARG A 195 -9.65 -2.06 21.59
N PHE A 196 -9.88 -3.13 22.35
CA PHE A 196 -8.84 -3.85 23.06
C PHE A 196 -7.75 -4.36 22.11
N ILE A 197 -8.13 -5.02 21.01
CA ILE A 197 -7.17 -5.54 20.02
C ILE A 197 -6.44 -4.37 19.36
N MET A 198 -7.15 -3.34 18.90
CA MET A 198 -6.56 -2.15 18.27
C MET A 198 -5.49 -1.50 19.16
N GLN A 199 -5.78 -1.32 20.45
CA GLN A 199 -4.87 -0.73 21.43
C GLN A 199 -3.63 -1.58 21.70
N ASN A 200 -3.78 -2.91 21.70
CA ASN A 200 -2.70 -3.82 22.06
C ASN A 200 -2.01 -4.45 20.84
N LEU A 201 -2.48 -4.21 19.62
CA LEU A 201 -1.95 -4.82 18.39
C LEU A 201 -0.43 -4.64 18.27
N HIS A 202 0.27 -5.77 18.23
CA HIS A 202 1.73 -5.88 18.05
C HIS A 202 2.06 -7.09 17.17
N VAL A 203 3.18 -7.00 16.46
CA VAL A 203 3.66 -8.07 15.56
C VAL A 203 5.15 -8.34 15.74
N CYS A 204 5.69 -7.99 16.92
CA CYS A 204 7.07 -8.21 17.32
C CYS A 204 7.18 -8.37 18.84
N ASN A 205 8.26 -8.99 19.31
CA ASN A 205 8.66 -8.90 20.71
C ASN A 205 9.39 -7.57 20.96
N ASN A 206 8.84 -6.72 21.82
CA ASN A 206 9.45 -5.42 22.16
C ASN A 206 10.77 -5.54 22.94
N ASP A 207 11.08 -6.71 23.54
CA ASP A 207 12.33 -6.92 24.29
C ASP A 207 13.50 -7.32 23.38
N GLU A 208 13.22 -7.71 22.14
CA GLU A 208 14.19 -8.27 21.19
C GLU A 208 14.33 -7.40 19.93
N LEU A 209 14.05 -6.10 20.05
CA LEU A 209 14.11 -5.18 18.91
C LEU A 209 15.55 -4.92 18.47
N ASP A 210 15.83 -5.10 17.16
CA ASP A 210 17.06 -4.58 16.58
C ASP A 210 17.00 -3.05 16.49
N HIS A 211 17.74 -2.38 17.36
CA HIS A 211 17.81 -0.93 17.39
C HIS A 211 18.41 -0.29 16.14
N LYS A 212 19.07 -1.07 15.26
CA LYS A 212 19.57 -0.60 13.97
C LYS A 212 18.48 -0.56 12.91
N ASP A 213 17.44 -1.38 13.04
CA ASP A 213 16.29 -1.40 12.13
C ASP A 213 15.20 -0.44 12.60
N ARG A 214 15.01 0.65 11.85
CA ARG A 214 13.95 1.64 12.12
C ARG A 214 12.55 1.06 11.91
N PHE A 215 12.45 -0.11 11.30
CA PHE A 215 11.21 -0.84 11.11
C PHE A 215 11.12 -2.12 11.96
N ALA A 216 11.95 -2.26 13.01
CA ALA A 216 12.00 -3.46 13.86
C ALA A 216 10.63 -3.91 14.39
N LYS A 217 9.69 -2.97 14.63
CA LYS A 217 8.33 -3.29 15.12
C LYS A 217 7.42 -3.96 14.09
N ILE A 218 7.69 -3.78 12.79
CA ILE A 218 6.93 -4.41 11.69
C ILE A 218 7.73 -5.52 11.01
N ARG A 219 9.05 -5.55 11.22
CA ARG A 219 9.99 -6.46 10.55
C ARG A 219 9.57 -7.93 10.59
N PRO A 220 9.12 -8.51 11.72
CA PRO A 220 8.76 -9.92 11.74
C PRO A 220 7.57 -10.25 10.82
N LEU A 221 6.53 -9.39 10.82
CA LEU A 221 5.40 -9.54 9.90
C LEU A 221 5.83 -9.33 8.45
N LEU A 222 6.61 -8.29 8.16
CA LEU A 222 7.09 -8.00 6.81
C LEU A 222 7.88 -9.17 6.21
N VAL A 223 8.77 -9.79 6.99
CA VAL A 223 9.56 -10.96 6.57
C VAL A 223 8.63 -12.14 6.24
N LYS A 224 7.66 -12.43 7.10
CA LYS A 224 6.69 -13.52 6.88
C LYS A 224 5.84 -13.28 5.64
N ILE A 225 5.36 -12.05 5.41
CA ILE A 225 4.57 -11.72 4.21
C ILE A 225 5.44 -11.80 2.96
N ASN A 226 6.65 -11.24 2.95
CA ASN A 226 7.58 -11.36 1.80
C ASN A 226 7.90 -12.83 1.45
N GLN A 227 8.08 -13.70 2.46
CA GLN A 227 8.29 -15.13 2.23
C GLN A 227 7.11 -15.78 1.49
N ARG A 228 5.87 -15.45 1.86
CA ARG A 228 4.65 -15.96 1.22
C ARG A 228 4.46 -15.36 -0.17
N CYS A 229 4.65 -14.05 -0.31
CA CYS A 229 4.68 -13.37 -1.60
C CYS A 229 5.64 -14.04 -2.59
N LYS A 230 6.85 -14.39 -2.15
CA LYS A 230 7.80 -15.15 -2.95
C LYS A 230 7.34 -16.58 -3.24
N SER A 231 6.87 -17.31 -2.23
CA SER A 231 6.55 -18.74 -2.35
C SER A 231 5.38 -19.02 -3.30
N PHE A 232 4.43 -18.09 -3.37
CA PHE A 232 3.27 -18.19 -4.28
C PHE A 232 3.41 -17.30 -5.52
N MET A 233 4.61 -16.77 -5.78
CA MET A 233 4.84 -15.89 -6.92
C MET A 233 4.53 -16.63 -8.24
N PRO A 234 3.74 -16.02 -9.14
CA PRO A 234 3.49 -16.61 -10.44
C PRO A 234 4.72 -16.57 -11.36
N HIS A 235 4.90 -17.62 -12.16
CA HIS A 235 6.01 -17.76 -13.10
C HIS A 235 5.87 -16.80 -14.29
N HIS A 236 6.39 -15.58 -14.15
CA HIS A 236 6.48 -14.58 -15.21
C HIS A 236 7.91 -14.15 -15.45
N GLN A 237 8.28 -13.94 -16.71
CA GLN A 237 9.63 -13.48 -17.06
C GLN A 237 9.88 -12.01 -16.70
N ASN A 238 8.87 -11.16 -16.94
CA ASN A 238 9.02 -9.71 -16.92
C ASN A 238 8.63 -9.14 -15.56
N HIS A 239 9.60 -8.53 -14.89
CA HIS A 239 9.46 -7.95 -13.56
C HIS A 239 9.75 -6.45 -13.58
N SER A 240 9.00 -5.69 -12.81
CA SER A 240 9.22 -4.26 -12.57
C SER A 240 9.74 -4.02 -11.16
N ILE A 241 10.67 -3.08 -11.01
CA ILE A 241 11.15 -2.57 -9.72
C ILE A 241 10.86 -1.07 -9.67
N ASP A 242 10.13 -0.66 -8.62
CA ASP A 242 9.76 0.74 -8.40
C ASP A 242 9.49 0.99 -6.90
N GLU A 243 8.99 2.16 -6.56
CA GLU A 243 8.52 2.49 -5.22
C GLU A 243 7.00 2.45 -5.06
N SER A 244 6.57 2.20 -3.82
CA SER A 244 5.20 2.39 -3.35
C SER A 244 5.17 3.33 -2.16
N MET A 245 4.02 3.99 -1.95
CA MET A 245 3.80 4.93 -0.85
C MET A 245 2.63 4.51 0.05
N VAL A 246 2.90 4.37 1.35
CA VAL A 246 1.89 4.13 2.39
C VAL A 246 1.58 5.45 3.11
N PRO A 247 0.33 5.95 3.07
CA PRO A 247 0.00 7.26 3.62
C PRO A 247 0.22 7.30 5.14
N TYR A 248 0.95 8.30 5.61
CA TYR A 248 1.16 8.53 7.03
C TYR A 248 1.40 10.01 7.33
N PHE A 249 0.61 10.55 8.24
CA PHE A 249 0.62 11.98 8.58
C PHE A 249 1.26 12.27 9.94
N GLY A 250 1.46 11.25 10.78
CA GLY A 250 2.07 11.38 12.10
C GLY A 250 3.57 11.71 12.06
N ARG A 251 4.19 11.78 13.23
CA ARG A 251 5.64 12.00 13.37
C ARG A 251 6.36 10.66 13.31
N HIS A 252 7.34 10.54 12.41
CA HIS A 252 8.26 9.39 12.35
C HIS A 252 9.50 9.79 11.54
N GLY A 253 10.68 9.39 12.00
CA GLY A 253 11.97 9.81 11.40
C GLY A 253 12.26 9.25 9.99
N THR A 254 11.45 8.30 9.50
CA THR A 254 11.54 7.74 8.14
C THR A 254 10.41 8.20 7.22
N LYS A 255 9.49 9.04 7.69
CA LYS A 255 8.42 9.61 6.85
C LYS A 255 9.03 10.40 5.69
N GLN A 256 8.62 10.09 4.48
CA GLN A 256 9.06 10.74 3.25
C GLN A 256 8.02 11.73 2.74
N PHE A 257 8.49 12.76 2.06
CA PHE A 257 7.69 13.62 1.19
C PHE A 257 8.14 13.43 -0.26
N ILE A 258 7.24 12.98 -1.12
CA ILE A 258 7.53 12.79 -2.56
C ILE A 258 6.57 13.66 -3.37
N ARG A 259 7.12 14.70 -4.00
CA ARG A 259 6.37 15.58 -4.90
C ARG A 259 5.92 14.79 -6.14
N GLY A 260 4.71 15.04 -6.62
CA GLY A 260 4.18 14.43 -7.85
C GLY A 260 3.51 13.06 -7.69
N LYS A 261 3.69 12.35 -6.57
CA LYS A 261 2.93 11.11 -6.29
C LYS A 261 1.55 11.44 -5.71
N PRO A 262 0.50 10.63 -5.98
CA PRO A 262 -0.84 10.81 -5.38
C PRO A 262 -0.78 10.86 -3.84
N ILE A 263 0.07 10.02 -3.25
CA ILE A 263 0.34 9.98 -1.81
C ILE A 263 1.67 10.69 -1.57
N ARG A 264 1.58 11.96 -1.18
CA ARG A 264 2.76 12.82 -1.01
C ARG A 264 3.48 12.61 0.32
N TYR A 265 2.79 12.23 1.38
CA TYR A 265 3.35 12.05 2.73
C TYR A 265 3.13 10.63 3.21
N GLY A 266 4.21 9.93 3.56
CA GLY A 266 4.08 8.54 3.94
C GLY A 266 5.37 7.78 4.15
N PHE A 267 5.24 6.48 4.34
CA PHE A 267 6.37 5.56 4.27
C PHE A 267 6.59 5.16 2.82
N LYS A 268 7.84 5.26 2.37
CA LYS A 268 8.27 4.77 1.06
C LYS A 268 8.69 3.31 1.18
N PHE A 269 8.20 2.46 0.28
CA PHE A 269 8.67 1.09 0.09
C PHE A 269 9.36 0.97 -1.27
N TRP A 270 10.44 0.20 -1.32
CA TRP A 270 10.91 -0.39 -2.56
C TRP A 270 10.14 -1.67 -2.82
N CYS A 271 9.65 -1.84 -4.05
CA CYS A 271 8.82 -2.97 -4.43
C CYS A 271 9.38 -3.63 -5.68
N GLY A 272 9.27 -4.95 -5.74
CA GLY A 272 9.62 -5.76 -6.92
C GLY A 272 8.55 -6.81 -7.19
N GLY A 273 8.20 -7.01 -8.45
CA GLY A 273 7.23 -8.03 -8.83
C GLY A 273 6.96 -8.10 -10.33
N PRO A 274 6.23 -9.13 -10.79
CA PRO A 274 5.84 -9.28 -12.18
C PRO A 274 5.02 -8.10 -12.72
N SER A 275 5.14 -7.88 -14.03
CA SER A 275 4.39 -6.87 -14.79
C SER A 275 2.85 -7.01 -14.72
N ASN A 276 2.32 -8.13 -14.21
CA ASN A 276 0.88 -8.34 -14.01
C ASN A 276 0.33 -7.55 -12.80
N GLY A 277 1.18 -7.11 -11.87
CA GLY A 277 0.79 -6.36 -10.66
C GLY A 277 0.76 -7.18 -9.37
N TYR A 278 1.33 -8.39 -9.36
CA TYR A 278 1.63 -9.16 -8.17
C TYR A 278 2.90 -8.62 -7.49
N LEU A 279 2.88 -8.41 -6.17
CA LEU A 279 4.04 -7.94 -5.40
C LEU A 279 4.81 -9.11 -4.79
N VAL A 280 6.10 -9.23 -5.10
CA VAL A 280 6.95 -10.34 -4.61
C VAL A 280 7.74 -9.92 -3.39
N TRP A 281 8.26 -8.69 -3.42
CA TRP A 281 9.17 -8.18 -2.42
C TRP A 281 8.84 -6.72 -2.10
N LEU A 282 8.80 -6.42 -0.81
CA LEU A 282 8.65 -5.07 -0.27
C LEU A 282 9.76 -4.80 0.77
N GLU A 283 10.44 -3.66 0.68
CA GLU A 283 11.40 -3.22 1.68
C GLU A 283 11.20 -1.74 2.04
N PRO A 284 10.91 -1.41 3.31
CA PRO A 284 10.69 -0.04 3.71
C PRO A 284 11.98 0.77 3.67
N TYR A 285 11.93 1.95 3.07
CA TYR A 285 13.06 2.85 3.03
C TYR A 285 13.32 3.48 4.42
N GLN A 286 14.52 3.24 4.96
CA GLN A 286 14.96 3.73 6.27
C GLN A 286 16.22 4.60 6.24
N GLY A 287 16.65 5.05 5.06
CA GLY A 287 17.90 5.78 4.88
C GLY A 287 19.09 4.85 4.65
N SER A 288 20.24 5.14 5.27
CA SER A 288 21.49 4.40 5.05
C SER A 288 21.44 2.92 5.46
N GLY A 289 20.56 2.54 6.39
CA GLY A 289 20.36 1.16 6.84
C GLY A 289 19.40 0.33 5.98
N THR A 290 18.91 0.86 4.85
CA THR A 290 17.92 0.15 4.01
C THR A 290 18.51 -1.06 3.31
N LEU A 291 19.78 -0.96 2.90
CA LEU A 291 20.38 -1.94 2.00
C LEU A 291 21.35 -2.87 2.72
N PRO A 292 21.49 -4.12 2.22
CA PRO A 292 22.53 -5.03 2.67
C PRO A 292 23.94 -4.41 2.53
N PRO A 293 24.86 -4.63 3.50
CA PRO A 293 26.19 -3.99 3.51
C PRO A 293 27.01 -4.24 2.23
N GLN A 294 26.82 -5.37 1.55
CA GLN A 294 27.55 -5.70 0.32
C GLN A 294 27.28 -4.72 -0.83
N TYR A 295 26.14 -4.01 -0.81
CA TYR A 295 25.76 -3.07 -1.88
C TYR A 295 25.92 -1.59 -1.48
N ALA A 296 26.34 -1.32 -0.24
CA ALA A 296 26.45 0.05 0.28
C ALA A 296 27.33 0.96 -0.58
N ASN A 297 28.37 0.41 -1.21
CA ASN A 297 29.32 1.17 -2.01
C ASN A 297 28.87 1.44 -3.46
N TYR A 298 27.75 0.88 -3.91
CA TYR A 298 27.27 1.01 -5.30
C TYR A 298 26.14 2.03 -5.47
N GLY A 299 25.63 2.57 -4.37
CA GLY A 299 24.52 3.51 -4.34
C GLY A 299 23.15 2.83 -4.20
N LEU A 300 22.17 3.62 -3.79
CA LEU A 300 20.85 3.12 -3.38
C LEU A 300 20.10 2.39 -4.50
N GLY A 301 20.04 2.98 -5.70
CA GLY A 301 19.34 2.37 -6.84
C GLY A 301 19.91 1.00 -7.22
N TYR A 302 21.24 0.88 -7.29
CA TYR A 302 21.91 -0.40 -7.56
C TYR A 302 21.58 -1.44 -6.48
N GLY A 303 21.71 -1.06 -5.21
CA GLY A 303 21.50 -1.98 -4.11
C GLY A 303 20.06 -2.48 -4.01
N VAL A 304 19.07 -1.65 -4.32
CA VAL A 304 17.66 -2.08 -4.36
C VAL A 304 17.45 -3.17 -5.41
N VAL A 305 17.89 -2.93 -6.65
CA VAL A 305 17.71 -3.89 -7.76
C VAL A 305 18.46 -5.20 -7.49
N MET A 306 19.69 -5.12 -6.97
CA MET A 306 20.45 -6.32 -6.62
C MET A 306 19.87 -7.07 -5.43
N THR A 307 19.31 -6.37 -4.43
CA THR A 307 18.61 -7.03 -3.31
C THR A 307 17.39 -7.77 -3.81
N TYR A 308 16.63 -7.17 -4.74
CA TYR A 308 15.51 -7.87 -5.37
C TYR A 308 15.97 -9.09 -6.18
N ALA A 309 17.05 -8.97 -6.96
CA ALA A 309 17.65 -10.09 -7.67
C ALA A 309 18.04 -11.24 -6.71
N ASP A 310 18.63 -10.92 -5.56
CA ASP A 310 19.00 -11.91 -4.53
C ASP A 310 17.77 -12.60 -3.91
N THR A 311 16.58 -11.99 -3.98
CA THR A 311 15.35 -12.62 -3.50
C THR A 311 14.81 -13.68 -4.45
N LEU A 312 15.14 -13.62 -5.74
CA LEU A 312 14.59 -14.51 -6.76
C LEU A 312 15.47 -15.75 -6.95
N GLU A 313 14.89 -16.80 -7.50
CA GLU A 313 15.65 -17.97 -7.97
C GLU A 313 16.48 -17.62 -9.20
N LYS A 314 17.50 -18.42 -9.55
CA LYS A 314 18.29 -18.16 -10.74
C LYS A 314 17.53 -18.61 -11.99
N MET A 315 16.87 -17.67 -12.64
CA MET A 315 16.11 -17.87 -13.88
C MET A 315 16.36 -16.67 -14.83
N PRO A 316 16.09 -16.80 -16.14
CA PRO A 316 16.32 -15.75 -17.13
C PRO A 316 15.26 -14.63 -17.07
N TYR A 317 15.11 -14.01 -15.90
CA TYR A 317 14.21 -12.88 -15.67
C TYR A 317 14.63 -11.66 -16.48
N THR A 318 13.64 -10.85 -16.85
CA THR A 318 13.85 -9.52 -17.43
C THR A 318 13.33 -8.44 -16.50
N PHE A 319 14.23 -7.59 -16.01
CA PHE A 319 13.93 -6.51 -15.09
C PHE A 319 13.71 -5.18 -15.83
N TYR A 320 12.69 -4.46 -15.39
CA TYR A 320 12.34 -3.14 -15.87
C TYR A 320 12.34 -2.18 -14.68
N PHE A 321 13.02 -1.03 -14.84
CA PHE A 321 13.11 -0.04 -13.77
C PHE A 321 13.31 1.38 -14.32
N ASP A 322 13.00 2.37 -13.50
CA ASP A 322 13.09 3.78 -13.85
C ASP A 322 14.53 4.33 -13.79
N ASN A 323 14.66 5.63 -14.07
CA ASN A 323 15.93 6.33 -14.11
C ASN A 323 16.60 6.53 -12.75
N PHE A 324 15.89 6.36 -11.64
CA PHE A 324 16.49 6.37 -10.32
C PHE A 324 17.48 5.21 -10.20
N PHE A 325 17.08 4.01 -10.65
CA PHE A 325 17.86 2.77 -10.52
C PHE A 325 18.95 2.60 -11.60
N THR A 326 18.69 3.00 -12.85
CA THR A 326 19.54 2.58 -13.98
C THR A 326 20.96 3.15 -13.98
N SER A 327 21.95 2.27 -14.13
CA SER A 327 23.35 2.61 -14.42
C SER A 327 23.99 1.51 -15.28
N PHE A 328 25.03 1.84 -16.06
CA PHE A 328 25.71 0.83 -16.88
C PHE A 328 26.38 -0.25 -16.03
N GLN A 329 26.91 0.10 -14.85
CA GLN A 329 27.47 -0.87 -13.93
C GLN A 329 26.40 -1.89 -13.49
N LEU A 330 25.21 -1.42 -13.12
CA LEU A 330 24.09 -2.30 -12.76
C LEU A 330 23.72 -3.24 -13.91
N LEU A 331 23.56 -2.71 -15.13
CA LEU A 331 23.18 -3.52 -16.30
C LEU A 331 24.24 -4.60 -16.63
N SER A 332 25.52 -4.25 -16.53
CA SER A 332 26.64 -5.17 -16.74
C SER A 332 26.66 -6.26 -15.67
N ASP A 333 26.46 -5.92 -14.40
CA ASP A 333 26.51 -6.90 -13.30
C ASP A 333 25.27 -7.79 -13.27
N LEU A 334 24.10 -7.30 -13.70
CA LEU A 334 22.90 -8.12 -13.91
C LEU A 334 23.10 -9.10 -15.07
N LYS A 335 23.73 -8.67 -16.17
CA LYS A 335 24.07 -9.56 -17.30
C LYS A 335 24.98 -10.70 -16.86
N GLN A 336 25.98 -10.42 -16.02
CA GLN A 336 26.86 -11.45 -15.44
C GLN A 336 26.11 -12.46 -14.55
N ARG A 337 24.94 -12.09 -14.01
CA ARG A 337 24.05 -12.96 -13.24
C ARG A 337 23.03 -13.71 -14.11
N GLY A 338 23.05 -13.54 -15.43
CA GLY A 338 22.04 -14.09 -16.33
C GLY A 338 20.69 -13.38 -16.23
N ILE A 339 20.66 -12.13 -15.77
CA ILE A 339 19.44 -11.33 -15.63
C ILE A 339 19.41 -10.27 -16.72
N ASN A 340 18.35 -10.31 -17.52
CA ASN A 340 18.05 -9.30 -18.52
C ASN A 340 17.52 -8.05 -17.81
N ALA A 341 17.86 -6.87 -18.30
CA ALA A 341 17.51 -5.61 -17.67
C ALA A 341 17.40 -4.47 -18.69
N THR A 342 16.34 -3.68 -18.55
CA THR A 342 16.07 -2.50 -19.37
C THR A 342 15.56 -1.38 -18.47
N GLY A 343 16.14 -0.19 -18.57
CA GLY A 343 15.66 0.95 -17.79
C GLY A 343 15.93 2.29 -18.43
N THR A 344 15.08 3.26 -18.14
CA THR A 344 15.33 4.64 -18.55
C THR A 344 16.58 5.16 -17.86
N ILE A 345 17.42 5.94 -18.53
CA ILE A 345 18.69 6.42 -17.95
C ILE A 345 18.82 7.93 -18.11
N ARG A 346 19.29 8.62 -17.07
CA ARG A 346 19.55 10.06 -17.15
C ARG A 346 20.78 10.32 -18.02
N SER A 347 20.73 11.35 -18.87
CA SER A 347 21.83 11.70 -19.80
C SER A 347 23.16 11.96 -19.08
N ASN A 348 23.11 12.52 -17.87
CA ASN A 348 24.31 12.74 -17.04
C ASN A 348 25.00 11.43 -16.58
N ARG A 349 24.39 10.26 -16.79
CA ARG A 349 24.96 8.94 -16.48
C ARG A 349 25.60 8.25 -17.69
N PHE A 350 25.62 8.88 -18.87
CA PHE A 350 26.19 8.28 -20.10
C PHE A 350 27.71 8.04 -20.06
N GLY A 351 28.41 8.66 -19.11
CA GLY A 351 29.86 8.58 -19.02
C GLY A 351 30.57 9.39 -20.12
N LYS A 352 31.91 9.45 -20.05
CA LYS A 352 32.73 10.11 -21.07
C LYS A 352 32.89 9.19 -22.28
N GLY A 353 32.86 9.74 -23.49
CA GLY A 353 33.02 8.98 -24.74
C GLY A 353 31.74 8.34 -25.28
N CYS A 354 30.57 8.66 -24.70
CA CYS A 354 29.29 8.26 -25.27
C CYS A 354 29.05 9.00 -26.60
N PRO A 355 28.72 8.30 -27.70
CA PRO A 355 28.52 8.92 -29.00
C PRO A 355 27.09 9.45 -29.22
N ILE A 356 26.20 9.25 -28.24
CA ILE A 356 24.82 9.71 -28.30
C ILE A 356 24.75 11.21 -28.00
N SER A 357 24.02 11.94 -28.85
CA SER A 357 23.87 13.39 -28.72
C SER A 357 23.12 13.78 -27.44
N GLU A 358 23.33 15.01 -26.98
CA GLU A 358 22.54 15.57 -25.89
C GLU A 358 21.05 15.62 -26.23
N SER A 359 20.19 15.44 -25.21
CA SER A 359 18.74 15.44 -25.38
C SER A 359 18.21 16.69 -26.09
N LYS A 360 18.84 17.86 -25.93
CA LYS A 360 18.47 19.10 -26.64
C LYS A 360 18.67 19.00 -28.15
N THR A 361 19.72 18.33 -28.59
CA THR A 361 20.04 18.11 -30.01
C THR A 361 19.09 17.07 -30.60
N VAL A 362 18.88 15.96 -29.88
CA VAL A 362 17.93 14.92 -30.29
C VAL A 362 16.51 15.48 -30.41
N LYS A 363 16.10 16.38 -29.49
CA LYS A 363 14.76 17.00 -29.48
C LYS A 363 14.47 17.85 -30.71
N LYS A 364 15.50 18.43 -31.34
CA LYS A 364 15.36 19.24 -32.57
C LYS A 364 15.12 18.38 -33.82
N LYS A 365 15.42 17.08 -33.76
CA LYS A 365 15.13 16.15 -34.86
C LYS A 365 13.62 15.88 -34.95
N PRO A 366 13.09 15.43 -36.11
CA PRO A 366 11.67 15.07 -36.23
C PRO A 366 11.23 14.07 -35.16
N ARG A 367 9.97 14.17 -34.72
CA ARG A 367 9.39 13.20 -33.78
C ARG A 367 9.46 11.78 -34.37
N GLY A 368 9.88 10.82 -33.56
CA GLY A 368 10.20 9.46 -33.97
C GLY A 368 11.68 9.22 -34.27
N SER A 369 12.50 10.27 -34.37
CA SER A 369 13.94 10.12 -34.56
C SER A 369 14.59 9.38 -33.40
N MET A 370 15.63 8.61 -33.71
CA MET A 370 16.36 7.82 -32.73
C MET A 370 17.87 7.86 -32.98
N GLU A 371 18.63 7.77 -31.91
CA GLU A 371 20.08 7.54 -31.92
C GLU A 371 20.36 6.36 -31.00
N TYR A 372 21.21 5.43 -31.42
CA TYR A 372 21.57 4.29 -30.59
C TYR A 372 23.02 3.86 -30.83
N ALA A 373 23.61 3.30 -29.79
CA ALA A 373 24.95 2.74 -29.83
C ALA A 373 25.03 1.55 -28.89
N SER A 374 25.76 0.52 -29.31
CA SER A 374 26.04 -0.66 -28.49
C SER A 374 27.51 -0.76 -28.13
N ASP A 375 27.80 -1.30 -26.96
CA ASP A 375 29.13 -1.77 -26.59
C ASP A 375 29.07 -3.30 -26.52
N HIS A 376 29.66 -3.97 -27.51
CA HIS A 376 29.60 -5.43 -27.62
C HIS A 376 30.41 -6.12 -26.51
N ASP A 377 31.47 -5.48 -26.02
CA ASP A 377 32.32 -6.05 -24.97
C ASP A 377 31.58 -6.17 -23.64
N SER A 378 30.80 -5.14 -23.27
CA SER A 378 29.91 -5.19 -22.10
C SER A 378 28.52 -5.74 -22.41
N GLY A 379 28.18 -5.89 -23.69
CA GLY A 379 26.88 -6.32 -24.16
C GLY A 379 25.75 -5.37 -23.76
N LEU A 380 25.98 -4.06 -23.86
CA LEU A 380 25.04 -3.01 -23.50
C LEU A 380 24.59 -2.23 -24.73
N LEU A 381 23.35 -1.77 -24.73
CA LEU A 381 22.77 -0.91 -25.74
C LEU A 381 22.18 0.34 -25.08
N LEU A 382 22.50 1.50 -25.65
CA LEU A 382 21.94 2.79 -25.25
C LEU A 382 21.16 3.36 -26.43
N VAL A 383 19.94 3.82 -26.16
CA VAL A 383 19.01 4.37 -27.16
C VAL A 383 18.43 5.68 -26.66
N SER A 384 18.45 6.71 -27.50
CA SER A 384 17.72 7.95 -27.32
C SER A 384 16.64 8.06 -28.39
N TRP A 385 15.38 8.22 -27.98
CA TRP A 385 14.23 8.29 -28.87
C TRP A 385 13.45 9.59 -28.62
N ASN A 386 13.16 10.34 -29.69
CA ASN A 386 12.44 11.59 -29.61
C ASN A 386 10.93 11.40 -29.78
N ASP A 387 10.15 11.53 -28.71
CA ASP A 387 8.68 11.57 -28.76
C ASP A 387 8.16 12.95 -28.32
N ASN A 388 7.17 13.00 -27.40
CA ASN A 388 6.76 14.25 -26.75
C ASN A 388 7.93 14.87 -25.96
N SER A 389 8.79 14.03 -25.41
CA SER A 389 10.09 14.37 -24.82
C SER A 389 11.13 13.35 -25.31
N VAL A 390 12.42 13.67 -25.16
CA VAL A 390 13.49 12.70 -25.46
C VAL A 390 13.56 11.71 -24.31
N VAL A 391 13.46 10.44 -24.65
CA VAL A 391 13.58 9.32 -23.71
C VAL A 391 14.87 8.58 -24.01
N ASN A 392 15.68 8.40 -22.97
CA ASN A 392 16.92 7.64 -23.04
C ASN A 392 16.72 6.32 -22.30
N ILE A 393 17.01 5.19 -22.94
CA ILE A 393 16.93 3.86 -22.34
C ILE A 393 18.26 3.13 -22.55
N ALA A 394 18.69 2.42 -21.51
CA ALA A 394 19.80 1.48 -21.58
C ALA A 394 19.31 0.06 -21.28
N THR A 395 19.85 -0.92 -21.99
CA THR A 395 19.51 -2.34 -21.85
C THR A 395 20.74 -3.22 -22.01
N ASN A 396 20.69 -4.44 -21.47
CA ASN A 396 21.70 -5.48 -21.64
C ASN A 396 21.26 -6.67 -22.52
N SER A 397 20.03 -6.63 -23.05
CA SER A 397 19.34 -7.79 -23.62
C SER A 397 18.31 -7.48 -24.72
N ASP A 398 17.74 -6.28 -24.74
CA ASP A 398 16.73 -5.90 -25.75
C ASP A 398 17.35 -5.18 -26.95
N THR A 399 16.57 -5.05 -28.03
CA THR A 399 17.03 -4.54 -29.34
C THR A 399 16.21 -3.35 -29.84
N VAL A 400 16.79 -2.55 -30.74
CA VAL A 400 16.08 -1.46 -31.44
C VAL A 400 15.05 -2.03 -32.41
N HIS A 401 15.46 -3.04 -33.17
CA HIS A 401 14.67 -3.62 -34.25
C HIS A 401 13.93 -4.92 -33.84
N PRO A 402 12.81 -5.26 -34.52
CA PRO A 402 12.11 -4.46 -35.53
C PRO A 402 11.40 -3.23 -34.93
N LEU A 403 11.34 -2.15 -35.71
CA LEU A 403 10.59 -0.95 -35.29
C LEU A 403 9.09 -1.26 -35.29
N ARG A 404 8.38 -0.72 -34.30
CA ARG A 404 6.92 -0.72 -34.25
C ARG A 404 6.41 0.67 -34.63
N HIS A 405 5.17 0.76 -35.09
CA HIS A 405 4.50 2.03 -35.31
C HIS A 405 3.44 2.23 -34.24
N VAL A 406 3.45 3.39 -33.60
CA VAL A 406 2.51 3.71 -32.54
C VAL A 406 1.77 5.00 -32.86
N GLN A 407 0.45 4.98 -32.67
CA GLN A 407 -0.38 6.17 -32.85
C GLN A 407 -0.19 7.11 -31.66
N ARG A 408 0.12 8.38 -31.95
CA ARG A 408 0.38 9.41 -30.95
C ARG A 408 -0.32 10.69 -31.34
N TYR A 409 -0.99 11.33 -30.38
CA TYR A 409 -1.56 12.64 -30.62
C TYR A 409 -0.43 13.68 -30.77
N SER A 410 -0.49 14.46 -31.85
CA SER A 410 0.40 15.60 -32.08
C SER A 410 -0.34 16.88 -31.72
N GLN A 411 0.18 17.63 -30.75
CA GLN A 411 -0.39 18.94 -30.38
C GLN A 411 -0.27 19.95 -31.52
N GLU A 412 0.82 19.88 -32.28
CA GLU A 412 1.09 20.77 -33.43
C GLU A 412 0.08 20.55 -34.56
N ARG A 413 -0.22 19.28 -34.86
CA ARG A 413 -1.13 18.91 -35.97
C ARG A 413 -2.58 18.69 -35.55
N LYS A 414 -2.85 18.63 -34.24
CA LYS A 414 -4.16 18.31 -33.63
C LYS A 414 -4.78 17.00 -34.14
N GLU A 415 -3.94 16.02 -34.48
CA GLU A 415 -4.35 14.71 -35.00
C GLU A 415 -3.48 13.58 -34.42
N LYS A 416 -3.92 12.32 -34.57
CA LYS A 416 -3.08 11.14 -34.30
C LYS A 416 -2.12 10.91 -35.47
N ILE A 417 -0.83 10.88 -35.18
CA ILE A 417 0.24 10.57 -36.13
C ILE A 417 0.87 9.21 -35.80
N SER A 418 1.30 8.50 -36.83
CA SER A 418 2.09 7.27 -36.70
C SER A 418 3.55 7.63 -36.44
N VAL A 419 4.09 7.17 -35.31
CA VAL A 419 5.48 7.43 -34.90
C VAL A 419 6.25 6.10 -34.85
N PRO A 420 7.42 5.98 -35.50
CA PRO A 420 8.26 4.80 -35.35
C PRO A 420 8.81 4.73 -33.92
N GLN A 421 8.69 3.57 -33.30
CA GLN A 421 9.05 3.28 -31.92
C GLN A 421 10.00 2.07 -31.89
N PRO A 422 11.17 2.19 -31.22
CA PRO A 422 12.05 1.03 -31.02
C PRO A 422 11.36 -0.08 -30.22
N LYS A 423 11.66 -1.34 -30.54
CA LYS A 423 11.12 -2.52 -29.84
C LYS A 423 11.31 -2.44 -28.33
N LEU A 424 12.52 -2.10 -27.87
CA LEU A 424 12.82 -1.98 -26.44
C LEU A 424 11.95 -0.95 -25.69
N ILE A 425 11.51 0.14 -26.34
CA ILE A 425 10.61 1.12 -25.71
C ILE A 425 9.22 0.51 -25.53
N HIS A 426 8.76 -0.27 -26.52
CA HIS A 426 7.49 -0.98 -26.40
C HIS A 426 7.52 -1.99 -25.25
N ASN A 427 8.58 -2.80 -25.17
CA ASN A 427 8.75 -3.81 -24.12
C ASN A 427 8.84 -3.14 -22.74
N TYR A 428 9.59 -2.04 -22.63
CA TYR A 428 9.68 -1.26 -21.40
C TYR A 428 8.31 -0.75 -20.93
N ASN A 429 7.55 -0.09 -21.82
CA ASN A 429 6.24 0.47 -21.47
C ASN A 429 5.21 -0.61 -21.07
N THR A 430 5.31 -1.79 -21.67
CA THR A 430 4.40 -2.92 -21.36
C THR A 430 4.70 -3.53 -20.00
N SER A 431 5.97 -3.53 -19.58
CA SER A 431 6.41 -4.28 -18.39
C SER A 431 6.64 -3.42 -17.13
N MET A 432 6.93 -2.13 -17.25
CA MET A 432 7.27 -1.26 -16.11
C MET A 432 6.10 -1.04 -15.13
N GLY A 433 4.86 -1.02 -15.61
CA GLY A 433 3.67 -0.61 -14.83
C GLY A 433 3.14 -1.62 -13.81
N GLY A 434 3.89 -2.67 -13.47
CA GLY A 434 3.44 -3.71 -12.52
C GLY A 434 3.20 -3.15 -11.12
N ILE A 435 4.18 -2.41 -10.57
CA ILE A 435 4.08 -1.82 -9.23
C ILE A 435 2.98 -0.76 -9.17
N ASP A 436 2.90 0.14 -10.16
CA ASP A 436 1.82 1.15 -10.23
C ASP A 436 0.43 0.50 -10.27
N ARG A 437 0.28 -0.64 -10.95
CA ARG A 437 -0.98 -1.38 -10.98
C ARG A 437 -1.31 -1.97 -9.61
N ALA A 438 -0.33 -2.49 -8.88
CA ALA A 438 -0.54 -2.96 -7.51
C ALA A 438 -1.00 -1.81 -6.60
N ASP A 439 -0.34 -0.66 -6.69
CA ASP A 439 -0.69 0.55 -5.95
C ASP A 439 -2.11 1.04 -6.26
N GLN A 440 -2.48 1.05 -7.54
CA GLN A 440 -3.83 1.41 -7.98
C GLN A 440 -4.86 0.47 -7.36
N ASN A 441 -4.67 -0.84 -7.48
CA ASN A 441 -5.61 -1.83 -6.94
C ASN A 441 -5.71 -1.73 -5.40
N ILE A 442 -4.60 -1.54 -4.70
CA ILE A 442 -4.60 -1.34 -3.25
C ILE A 442 -5.35 -0.05 -2.88
N SER A 443 -5.20 1.02 -3.66
CA SER A 443 -5.82 2.31 -3.38
C SER A 443 -7.35 2.29 -3.44
N LEU A 444 -7.95 1.41 -4.27
CA LEU A 444 -9.40 1.34 -4.46
C LEU A 444 -10.16 0.95 -3.19
N TYR A 445 -9.58 0.05 -2.39
CA TYR A 445 -10.22 -0.48 -1.18
C TYR A 445 -9.31 -0.41 0.04
N ARG A 446 -8.36 0.51 0.09
CA ARG A 446 -7.43 0.63 1.21
C ARG A 446 -8.17 0.66 2.54
N VAL A 447 -7.67 -0.08 3.55
CA VAL A 447 -8.20 -0.04 4.92
C VAL A 447 -8.36 1.42 5.37
N SER A 448 -9.59 1.80 5.74
CA SER A 448 -9.95 3.19 6.05
C SER A 448 -9.81 3.52 7.54
N ILE A 449 -9.93 2.51 8.42
CA ILE A 449 -9.71 2.67 9.86
C ILE A 449 -8.25 3.08 10.09
N ARG A 450 -8.05 4.17 10.83
CA ARG A 450 -6.72 4.69 11.19
C ARG A 450 -6.36 4.32 12.62
N GLY A 451 -5.06 4.11 12.87
CA GLY A 451 -4.48 3.89 14.19
C GLY A 451 -3.46 4.99 14.54
N LYS A 452 -3.24 5.24 15.83
CA LYS A 452 -2.27 6.25 16.31
C LYS A 452 -0.82 5.75 16.23
N LYS A 453 -0.61 4.45 16.41
CA LYS A 453 0.71 3.79 16.32
C LYS A 453 1.28 3.92 14.90
N TRP A 454 2.52 4.39 14.76
CA TRP A 454 3.14 4.61 13.46
C TRP A 454 3.24 3.34 12.59
N TYR A 455 3.31 2.16 13.21
CA TYR A 455 3.39 0.88 12.52
C TYR A 455 2.02 0.31 12.12
N PHE A 456 0.92 0.83 12.67
CA PHE A 456 -0.44 0.40 12.30
C PHE A 456 -0.74 0.53 10.78
N PRO A 457 -0.50 1.69 10.12
CA PRO A 457 -0.73 1.80 8.68
C PRO A 457 0.11 0.82 7.86
N LEU A 458 1.26 0.38 8.38
CA LEU A 458 2.10 -0.63 7.73
C LEU A 458 1.50 -2.03 7.84
N ILE A 459 0.96 -2.40 9.02
CA ILE A 459 0.20 -3.66 9.19
C ILE A 459 -1.00 -3.66 8.25
N ALA A 460 -1.76 -2.57 8.22
CA ALA A 460 -2.92 -2.43 7.34
C ALA A 460 -2.52 -2.51 5.85
N HIS A 461 -1.38 -1.92 5.47
CA HIS A 461 -0.87 -2.03 4.11
C HIS A 461 -0.47 -3.47 3.74
N LEU A 462 0.22 -4.20 4.61
CA LEU A 462 0.57 -5.61 4.36
C LEU A 462 -0.67 -6.51 4.25
N LEU A 463 -1.74 -6.18 4.98
CA LEU A 463 -3.06 -6.81 4.83
C LEU A 463 -3.67 -6.52 3.45
N ASP A 464 -3.65 -5.26 2.99
CA ASP A 464 -4.13 -4.89 1.65
C ASP A 464 -3.29 -5.55 0.53
N VAL A 465 -1.96 -5.60 0.68
CA VAL A 465 -1.03 -6.29 -0.24
C VAL A 465 -1.38 -7.78 -0.34
N SER A 466 -1.69 -8.42 0.80
CA SER A 466 -2.04 -9.84 0.83
C SER A 466 -3.35 -10.12 0.11
N VAL A 467 -4.38 -9.29 0.29
CA VAL A 467 -5.63 -9.40 -0.49
C VAL A 467 -5.40 -9.14 -1.97
N GLN A 468 -4.56 -8.15 -2.31
CA GLN A 468 -4.20 -7.84 -3.69
C GLN A 468 -3.51 -9.02 -4.38
N ASN A 469 -2.52 -9.62 -3.73
CA ASN A 469 -1.79 -10.76 -4.27
C ASN A 469 -2.68 -12.01 -4.37
N ALA A 470 -3.48 -12.30 -3.34
CA ALA A 470 -4.47 -13.36 -3.36
C ALA A 470 -5.44 -13.22 -4.54
N TRP A 471 -5.89 -11.99 -4.83
CA TRP A 471 -6.75 -11.71 -5.98
C TRP A 471 -6.04 -11.90 -7.33
N GLN A 472 -4.75 -11.54 -7.44
CA GLN A 472 -3.96 -11.82 -8.65
C GLN A 472 -3.85 -13.33 -8.91
N LEU A 473 -3.59 -14.14 -7.88
CA LEU A 473 -3.54 -15.59 -8.01
C LEU A 473 -4.89 -16.17 -8.43
N HIS A 474 -5.97 -15.74 -7.78
CA HIS A 474 -7.34 -16.12 -8.17
C HIS A 474 -7.63 -15.85 -9.65
N ARG A 475 -7.21 -14.69 -10.17
CA ARG A 475 -7.41 -14.33 -11.58
C ARG A 475 -6.57 -15.17 -12.52
N GLN A 476 -5.33 -15.47 -12.13
CA GLN A 476 -4.43 -16.30 -12.91
C GLN A 476 -4.95 -17.74 -13.00
N ASP A 477 -5.58 -18.22 -11.95
CA ASP A 477 -6.24 -19.52 -11.86
C ASP A 477 -7.64 -19.51 -12.53
N GLY A 478 -7.95 -18.51 -13.36
CA GLY A 478 -9.20 -18.43 -14.14
C GLY A 478 -10.40 -17.86 -13.38
N GLY A 479 -10.20 -17.40 -12.15
CA GLY A 479 -11.21 -16.74 -11.34
C GLY A 479 -11.71 -15.43 -11.94
N LYS A 480 -13.03 -15.23 -11.92
CA LYS A 480 -13.71 -14.10 -12.60
C LYS A 480 -14.17 -12.98 -11.67
N LEU A 481 -13.86 -13.07 -10.38
CA LEU A 481 -14.29 -12.07 -9.41
C LEU A 481 -13.48 -10.79 -9.60
N ASP A 482 -14.16 -9.65 -9.64
CA ASP A 482 -13.48 -8.37 -9.43
C ASP A 482 -12.92 -8.29 -7.99
N GLN A 483 -12.04 -7.32 -7.76
CA GLN A 483 -11.33 -7.20 -6.49
C GLN A 483 -12.29 -6.93 -5.31
N LEU A 484 -13.39 -6.20 -5.53
CA LEU A 484 -14.38 -5.91 -4.49
C LEU A 484 -15.13 -7.18 -4.09
N ALA A 485 -15.65 -7.91 -5.06
CA ALA A 485 -16.38 -9.15 -4.84
C ALA A 485 -15.47 -10.20 -4.18
N PHE A 486 -14.21 -10.30 -4.61
CA PHE A 486 -13.21 -11.16 -4.00
C PHE A 486 -12.98 -10.80 -2.51
N ARG A 487 -12.69 -9.53 -2.23
CA ARG A 487 -12.51 -9.02 -0.86
C ARG A 487 -13.74 -9.23 0.01
N ARG A 488 -14.94 -8.98 -0.52
CA ARG A 488 -16.21 -9.17 0.20
C ARG A 488 -16.40 -10.64 0.60
N ARG A 489 -16.06 -11.60 -0.27
CA ARG A 489 -16.15 -13.03 0.06
C ARG A 489 -15.24 -13.43 1.21
N ILE A 490 -14.01 -12.89 1.29
CA ILE A 490 -13.10 -13.10 2.43
C ILE A 490 -13.76 -12.59 3.71
N VAL A 491 -14.23 -11.33 3.70
CA VAL A 491 -14.84 -10.70 4.88
C VAL A 491 -16.09 -11.43 5.35
N LEU A 492 -16.99 -11.79 4.43
CA LEU A 492 -18.22 -12.51 4.76
C LEU A 492 -17.91 -13.88 5.36
N ALA A 493 -17.05 -14.68 4.72
CA ALA A 493 -16.71 -16.02 5.21
C ALA A 493 -16.17 -16.01 6.65
N VAL A 494 -15.29 -15.06 6.98
CA VAL A 494 -14.71 -14.95 8.33
C VAL A 494 -15.71 -14.40 9.34
N LEU A 495 -16.42 -13.31 9.03
CA LEU A 495 -17.32 -12.67 10.00
C LEU A 495 -18.61 -13.48 10.23
N GLU A 496 -19.12 -14.17 9.21
CA GLU A 496 -20.27 -15.08 9.37
C GLU A 496 -19.91 -16.36 10.12
N GLY A 497 -18.68 -16.86 9.94
CA GLY A 497 -18.16 -18.02 10.66
C GLY A 497 -17.90 -17.76 12.15
N ASN A 498 -17.57 -16.52 12.52
CA ASN A 498 -17.19 -16.14 13.89
C ASN A 498 -18.33 -15.48 14.70
N LYS A 499 -19.59 -15.84 14.41
CA LYS A 499 -20.75 -15.31 15.16
C LYS A 499 -20.64 -15.67 16.64
N ARG A 500 -20.65 -14.64 17.48
CA ARG A 500 -20.64 -14.80 18.92
C ARG A 500 -22.00 -15.32 19.40
N VAL A 501 -21.96 -16.30 20.30
CA VAL A 501 -23.14 -16.71 21.07
C VAL A 501 -23.46 -15.60 22.07
N VAL A 502 -24.33 -14.66 21.70
CA VAL A 502 -24.78 -13.62 22.61
C VAL A 502 -25.86 -14.23 23.51
N SER A 503 -25.50 -14.57 24.75
CA SER A 503 -26.50 -14.93 25.77
C SER A 503 -27.42 -13.73 25.98
N GLY A 504 -28.69 -13.91 25.60
CA GLY A 504 -29.81 -12.96 25.76
C GLY A 504 -29.43 -11.48 25.83
N ARG A 505 -29.39 -10.80 24.68
CA ARG A 505 -29.20 -9.33 24.63
C ARG A 505 -30.09 -8.68 25.72
N GLY A 506 -29.44 -8.03 26.69
CA GLY A 506 -30.10 -7.00 27.49
C GLY A 506 -30.79 -6.04 26.52
N ARG A 507 -32.05 -5.68 26.84
CA ARG A 507 -32.92 -4.95 25.94
C ARG A 507 -32.22 -3.70 25.38
N PRO A 508 -32.25 -3.45 24.06
CA PRO A 508 -31.71 -2.21 23.50
C PRO A 508 -32.28 -1.01 24.25
N SER A 509 -31.43 -0.05 24.60
CA SER A 509 -31.89 1.27 25.01
C SER A 509 -32.69 1.87 23.84
N THR A 510 -34.01 1.90 23.94
CA THR A 510 -34.94 2.55 22.99
C THR A 510 -34.82 4.08 23.03
N SER A 511 -33.61 4.61 22.88
CA SER A 511 -33.35 6.06 22.82
C SER A 511 -32.98 6.53 21.41
N SER A 512 -33.46 5.85 20.36
CA SER A 512 -33.10 6.14 18.97
C SER A 512 -33.85 7.32 18.35
N LYS A 513 -34.90 7.85 19.01
CA LYS A 513 -35.78 8.89 18.43
C LYS A 513 -35.94 10.11 19.34
N ILE A 514 -34.85 10.61 19.93
CA ILE A 514 -34.88 11.77 20.83
C ILE A 514 -35.35 13.04 20.09
N ASP A 515 -34.93 13.24 18.85
CA ASP A 515 -35.27 14.46 18.09
C ASP A 515 -36.68 14.38 17.49
N SER A 516 -37.07 13.21 16.96
CA SER A 516 -38.44 12.98 16.47
C SER A 516 -39.48 12.96 17.59
N ARG A 517 -39.07 12.92 18.86
CA ARG A 517 -39.97 12.96 20.04
C ARG A 517 -40.85 14.21 20.05
N TYR A 518 -40.34 15.35 19.59
CA TYR A 518 -41.00 16.65 19.72
C TYR A 518 -41.61 17.16 18.40
N ASP A 519 -41.53 16.38 17.32
CA ASP A 519 -42.02 16.83 16.01
C ASP A 519 -43.55 16.85 15.90
N ARG A 520 -44.27 16.28 16.87
CA ARG A 520 -45.74 16.20 16.94
C ARG A 520 -46.39 15.54 15.72
N ILE A 521 -45.62 14.80 14.92
CA ILE A 521 -46.10 14.12 13.71
C ILE A 521 -46.19 12.62 14.01
N ASP A 522 -47.31 11.96 13.68
CA ASP A 522 -47.48 10.49 13.72
C ASP A 522 -47.18 9.80 15.07
N HIS A 523 -47.24 10.52 16.19
CA HIS A 523 -47.17 9.90 17.52
C HIS A 523 -48.56 9.35 17.87
N ILE A 524 -48.71 8.03 17.89
CA ILE A 524 -49.96 7.35 18.23
C ILE A 524 -49.73 6.40 19.41
N VAL A 525 -50.68 6.36 20.36
CA VAL A 525 -50.67 5.39 21.46
C VAL A 525 -51.16 4.04 20.95
N SER A 526 -50.38 2.99 21.16
CA SER A 526 -50.81 1.61 20.92
C SER A 526 -50.62 0.76 22.17
N ASP A 527 -51.36 -0.35 22.26
CA ASP A 527 -51.04 -1.38 23.26
C ASP A 527 -49.66 -2.00 22.98
N ILE A 528 -49.00 -2.44 24.05
CA ILE A 528 -47.80 -3.27 23.97
C ILE A 528 -48.25 -4.69 23.67
N GLU A 529 -47.69 -5.26 22.61
CA GLU A 529 -47.93 -6.66 22.23
C GLU A 529 -47.65 -7.63 23.38
N ASN A 530 -48.46 -8.67 23.46
CA ASN A 530 -48.29 -9.74 24.43
C ASN A 530 -46.91 -10.39 24.28
N ASP A 531 -46.39 -10.95 25.36
CA ASP A 531 -45.13 -11.67 25.32
C ASP A 531 -45.27 -12.91 24.40
N PRO A 532 -44.49 -13.02 23.31
CA PRO A 532 -44.67 -14.08 22.32
C PRO A 532 -44.32 -15.48 22.86
N ARG A 533 -43.63 -15.60 24.01
CA ARG A 533 -43.31 -16.89 24.64
C ARG A 533 -44.37 -17.33 25.64
N THR A 534 -44.98 -16.39 26.35
CA THR A 534 -45.91 -16.69 27.46
C THR A 534 -47.37 -16.34 27.17
N GLY A 535 -47.65 -15.61 26.09
CA GLY A 535 -48.98 -15.13 25.72
C GLY A 535 -49.57 -14.06 26.66
N LYS A 536 -48.87 -13.70 27.74
CA LYS A 536 -49.37 -12.77 28.76
C LYS A 536 -49.17 -11.32 28.36
N LYS A 537 -50.02 -10.43 28.88
CA LYS A 537 -49.93 -8.98 28.66
C LYS A 537 -48.60 -8.45 29.18
N LYS A 538 -47.76 -7.98 28.25
CA LYS A 538 -46.44 -7.48 28.57
C LYS A 538 -46.55 -6.09 29.20
N GLN A 539 -45.96 -5.93 30.38
CA GLN A 539 -45.92 -4.65 31.09
C GLN A 539 -44.50 -4.13 31.10
N LEU A 540 -44.32 -2.87 30.68
CA LEU A 540 -43.02 -2.23 30.61
C LEU A 540 -43.01 -0.94 31.45
N HIS A 541 -41.85 -0.47 31.87
CA HIS A 541 -41.77 0.77 32.64
C HIS A 541 -41.99 1.99 31.74
N CYS A 542 -42.98 2.81 32.09
CA CYS A 542 -43.26 4.10 31.46
C CYS A 542 -42.00 4.96 31.45
N ARG A 543 -41.65 5.54 30.30
CA ARG A 543 -40.43 6.33 30.13
C ARG A 543 -40.45 7.65 30.91
N LEU A 544 -41.65 8.18 31.23
CA LEU A 544 -41.80 9.44 31.97
C LEU A 544 -41.89 9.23 33.49
N CYS A 545 -42.77 8.34 33.95
CA CYS A 545 -43.04 8.18 35.39
C CYS A 545 -42.49 6.88 35.99
N HIS A 546 -41.79 6.04 35.21
CA HIS A 546 -41.18 4.77 35.60
C HIS A 546 -42.13 3.68 36.17
N LYS A 547 -43.44 3.92 36.23
CA LYS A 547 -44.45 2.92 36.63
C LYS A 547 -44.78 1.96 35.48
N LYS A 548 -45.32 0.78 35.79
CA LYS A 548 -45.72 -0.22 34.78
C LYS A 548 -46.81 0.35 33.86
N ALA A 549 -46.57 0.28 32.55
CA ALA A 549 -47.47 0.69 31.48
C ALA A 549 -47.72 -0.49 30.55
N THR A 550 -48.93 -0.52 29.98
CA THR A 550 -49.34 -1.51 28.97
C THR A 550 -49.42 -0.92 27.56
N THR A 551 -49.14 0.37 27.42
CA THR A 551 -49.21 1.14 26.18
C THR A 551 -47.84 1.71 25.82
N LYS A 552 -47.60 1.96 24.52
CA LYS A 552 -46.37 2.56 23.98
C LYS A 552 -46.73 3.63 22.94
N CYS A 553 -45.81 4.55 22.69
CA CYS A 553 -45.87 5.38 21.48
C CYS A 553 -45.37 4.54 20.29
N MET A 554 -46.15 4.43 19.21
CA MET A 554 -45.77 3.69 18.01
C MET A 554 -44.53 4.28 17.34
N LYS A 555 -44.49 5.61 17.19
CA LYS A 555 -43.38 6.29 16.53
C LYS A 555 -42.11 6.22 17.36
N CYS A 556 -42.16 6.59 18.64
CA CYS A 556 -40.98 6.60 19.51
C CYS A 556 -40.58 5.21 20.03
N GLU A 557 -41.46 4.21 19.91
CA GLU A 557 -41.29 2.85 20.45
C GLU A 557 -41.01 2.77 21.96
N VAL A 558 -41.37 3.82 22.71
CA VAL A 558 -41.19 3.88 24.17
C VAL A 558 -42.49 3.57 24.91
N PRO A 559 -42.45 2.81 26.03
CA PRO A 559 -43.61 2.60 26.87
C PRO A 559 -44.05 3.90 27.54
N LEU A 560 -45.34 4.23 27.46
CA LEU A 560 -45.91 5.44 28.05
C LEU A 560 -47.35 5.16 28.47
N HIS A 561 -47.77 5.69 29.62
CA HIS A 561 -49.21 5.80 29.91
C HIS A 561 -49.85 6.82 28.98
N VAL A 562 -51.15 6.67 28.72
CA VAL A 562 -51.96 7.65 27.97
C VAL A 562 -51.82 9.06 28.59
N THR A 563 -51.85 9.15 29.92
CA THR A 563 -51.70 10.42 30.65
C THR A 563 -50.28 11.02 30.57
N CYS A 564 -49.26 10.17 30.45
CA CYS A 564 -47.88 10.60 30.27
C CYS A 564 -47.53 10.95 28.83
N PHE A 565 -48.40 10.63 27.87
CA PHE A 565 -48.11 10.72 26.44
C PHE A 565 -47.84 12.16 25.99
N LEU A 566 -48.75 13.09 26.32
CA LEU A 566 -48.61 14.49 25.91
C LEU A 566 -47.35 15.10 26.51
N HIS A 567 -47.19 15.00 27.84
CA HIS A 567 -46.03 15.51 28.59
C HIS A 567 -44.70 14.94 28.08
N TYR A 568 -44.70 13.70 27.58
CA TYR A 568 -43.51 13.14 26.99
C TYR A 568 -43.20 13.78 25.62
N HIS A 569 -44.17 14.06 24.76
CA HIS A 569 -43.89 14.58 23.40
C HIS A 569 -43.91 16.12 23.29
N THR A 570 -44.11 16.84 24.39
CA THR A 570 -44.01 18.30 24.46
C THR A 570 -42.75 18.71 25.22
N LYS A 571 -42.05 19.73 24.73
CA LYS A 571 -40.93 20.36 25.46
C LYS A 571 -41.43 21.12 26.67
#